data_AF-A0A935VDL8-F1
#
_entry.id   AF-A0A935VDL8-F1
#
_cell.length_a   1.000
_cell.length_b   1.000
_cell.length_c   1.000
_cell.angle_alpha   90.00
_cell.angle_beta   90.00
_cell.angle_gamma   90.00
#
_symmetry.space_group_name_H-M   'P 1'
#
loop_
_entity.id
_entity.type
_entity.pdbx_description
1 polymer ?
#
loop_
_entity_poly.entity_id
_entity_poly.type
_entity_poly.pdbx_seq_one_letter_code
_entity_poly.pdbx_strand_id
1 'polypeptide(L)'
;MNQKQETNHNIRALHDFEFLIGKWTVLNKRLKERLKNNTEWIEFIAEMETIPILDGLGLMNEMKSSHFGDEFIGLSIRIIDPKTNIWTIYWADTSSPEN
;
A
#
# COMPACT_ATOMS: atom_id res chain seq x y z
N MET A 1 -19.53 -24.29 -30.33
CA MET A 1 -19.99 -23.50 -29.17
C MET A 1 -19.04 -23.80 -28.00
N ASN A 2 -18.55 -22.75 -27.34
CA ASN A 2 -17.65 -22.70 -26.18
C ASN A 2 -16.16 -23.04 -26.41
N GLN A 3 -15.42 -22.04 -26.89
CA GLN A 3 -14.00 -21.90 -26.56
C GLN A 3 -13.91 -21.41 -25.11
N LYS A 4 -13.30 -22.21 -24.24
CA LYS A 4 -12.84 -21.75 -22.92
C LYS A 4 -11.82 -20.65 -23.16
N GLN A 5 -12.13 -19.43 -22.73
CA GLN A 5 -11.17 -18.33 -22.71
C GLN A 5 -10.04 -18.71 -21.74
N GLU A 6 -8.82 -18.78 -22.26
CA GLU A 6 -7.61 -19.01 -21.49
C GLU A 6 -7.38 -17.83 -20.53
N THR A 7 -7.45 -18.10 -19.23
CA THR A 7 -7.04 -17.20 -18.16
C THR A 7 -5.52 -17.11 -18.12
N ASN A 8 -4.92 -16.40 -19.08
CA ASN A 8 -3.49 -16.12 -19.15
C ASN A 8 -3.21 -14.62 -19.00
N HIS A 9 -3.87 -13.95 -18.05
CA HIS A 9 -3.68 -12.51 -17.78
C HIS A 9 -3.04 -12.21 -16.41
N ASN A 10 -2.95 -13.17 -15.49
CA ASN A 10 -2.88 -12.84 -14.05
C ASN A 10 -1.53 -13.04 -13.34
N ILE A 11 -0.46 -13.51 -13.98
CA ILE A 11 0.83 -13.68 -13.27
C ILE A 11 1.72 -12.44 -13.35
N ARG A 12 1.60 -11.61 -14.40
CA ARG A 12 2.55 -10.51 -14.63
C ARG A 12 2.25 -9.21 -13.90
N ALA A 13 1.00 -9.02 -13.46
CA ALA A 13 0.53 -7.73 -12.97
C ALA A 13 1.07 -7.37 -11.57
N LEU A 14 1.53 -8.36 -10.78
CA LEU A 14 2.06 -8.12 -9.43
C LEU A 14 3.54 -7.72 -9.39
N HIS A 15 4.34 -8.05 -10.41
CA HIS A 15 5.81 -8.03 -10.31
C HIS A 15 6.41 -6.68 -9.88
N ASP A 16 5.77 -5.56 -10.23
CA ASP A 16 6.28 -4.23 -9.90
C ASP A 16 6.33 -3.96 -8.38
N PHE A 17 5.51 -4.66 -7.58
CA PHE A 17 5.42 -4.46 -6.14
C PHE A 17 5.43 -5.76 -5.31
N GLU A 18 5.68 -6.92 -5.92
CA GLU A 18 5.77 -8.22 -5.21
C GLU A 18 6.77 -8.20 -4.05
N PHE A 19 7.84 -7.41 -4.15
CA PHE A 19 8.83 -7.28 -3.09
C PHE A 19 8.27 -6.72 -1.78
N LEU A 20 7.08 -6.10 -1.79
CA LEU A 20 6.42 -5.62 -0.59
C LEU A 20 5.69 -6.72 0.18
N ILE A 21 5.39 -7.87 -0.45
CA ILE A 21 4.60 -8.96 0.15
C ILE A 21 5.33 -9.51 1.39
N GLY A 22 4.58 -9.71 2.47
CA GLY A 22 5.09 -10.22 3.74
C GLY A 22 5.08 -9.19 4.85
N LYS A 23 5.86 -9.45 5.90
CA LYS A 23 5.93 -8.65 7.12
C LYS A 23 7.24 -7.90 7.21
N TRP A 24 7.16 -6.63 7.61
CA TRP A 24 8.28 -5.71 7.61
C TRP A 24 8.26 -4.80 8.84
N THR A 25 9.43 -4.62 9.44
CA THR A 25 9.70 -3.47 10.30
C THR A 25 10.20 -2.32 9.41
N VAL A 26 9.45 -1.23 9.34
CA VAL A 26 9.70 -0.11 8.43
C VAL A 26 10.17 1.11 9.21
N LEU A 27 11.30 1.70 8.82
CA LEU A 27 11.73 3.02 9.28
C LEU A 27 11.17 4.09 8.34
N ASN A 28 10.21 4.87 8.84
CA ASN A 28 9.54 5.91 8.09
C ASN A 28 10.13 7.29 8.39
N LYS A 29 10.02 8.20 7.42
CA LYS A 29 10.28 9.64 7.56
C LYS A 29 9.07 10.44 7.09
N ARG A 30 8.58 11.35 7.93
CA ARG A 30 7.50 12.29 7.59
C ARG A 30 7.95 13.72 7.84
N LEU A 31 7.64 14.63 6.91
CA LEU A 31 7.83 16.07 7.15
C LEU A 31 6.98 16.52 8.33
N LYS A 32 7.60 17.26 9.26
CA LYS A 32 6.93 17.82 10.44
C LYS A 32 5.73 18.68 10.06
N GLU A 33 5.88 19.50 9.02
CA GLU A 33 4.78 20.25 8.42
C GLU A 33 4.83 20.13 6.89
N ARG A 34 3.71 19.79 6.27
CA ARG A 34 3.61 19.65 4.81
C ARG A 34 3.22 21.00 4.19
N LEU A 35 3.77 21.28 3.00
CA LEU A 35 3.45 22.49 2.20
C LEU A 35 3.75 23.82 2.92
N LYS A 36 4.73 23.82 3.83
CA LYS A 36 5.16 25.00 4.61
C LYS A 36 6.64 25.37 4.37
N ASN A 37 7.24 24.93 3.26
CA ASN A 37 8.68 25.03 3.02
C ASN A 37 9.55 24.45 4.16
N ASN A 38 9.01 23.49 4.89
CA ASN A 38 9.68 22.84 6.02
C ASN A 38 10.55 21.68 5.50
N THR A 39 11.74 21.52 6.07
CA THR A 39 12.72 20.48 5.74
C THR A 39 13.04 19.56 6.92
N GLU A 40 12.40 19.77 8.08
CA GLU A 40 12.53 18.92 9.26
C GLU A 40 11.73 17.61 9.08
N TRP A 41 12.42 16.49 9.30
CA TRP A 41 11.85 15.15 9.22
C TRP A 41 11.68 14.54 10.61
N ILE A 42 10.55 13.89 10.80
CA ILE A 42 10.28 13.04 11.95
C ILE A 42 10.45 11.58 11.52
N GLU A 43 11.29 10.85 12.26
CA GLU A 43 11.54 9.43 12.07
C GLU A 43 10.68 8.60 13.02
N PHE A 44 10.10 7.52 12.50
CA PHE A 44 9.32 6.58 13.31
C PHE A 44 9.35 5.17 12.75
N ILE A 45 9.25 4.19 13.64
CA ILE A 45 9.16 2.77 13.26
C ILE A 45 7.69 2.37 13.13
N ALA A 46 7.41 1.49 12.19
CA ALA A 46 6.11 0.84 12.05
C ALA A 46 6.26 -0.64 11.68
N GLU A 47 5.30 -1.45 12.09
CA GLU A 47 5.15 -2.83 11.63
C GLU A 47 4.15 -2.84 10.46
N MET A 48 4.55 -3.43 9.34
CA MET A 48 3.75 -3.47 8.11
C MET A 48 3.55 -4.91 7.65
N GLU A 49 2.34 -5.26 7.24
CA GLU A 49 2.04 -6.52 6.58
C GLU A 49 1.34 -6.26 5.24
N THR A 50 1.87 -6.83 4.18
CA THR A 50 1.34 -6.71 2.82
C THR A 50 0.91 -8.08 2.30
N ILE A 51 -0.30 -8.14 1.74
CA ILE A 51 -0.85 -9.35 1.12
C ILE A 51 -1.33 -9.06 -0.32
N PRO A 52 -1.25 -10.04 -1.23
CA PRO A 52 -1.92 -9.95 -2.52
C PRO A 52 -3.44 -10.06 -2.35
N ILE A 53 -4.16 -9.33 -3.20
CA ILE A 53 -5.62 -9.34 -3.26
C ILE A 53 -6.07 -9.45 -4.73
N LEU A 54 -7.37 -9.66 -4.95
CA LEU A 54 -8.00 -9.62 -6.28
C LEU A 54 -7.31 -10.52 -7.33
N ASP A 55 -6.93 -11.74 -6.94
CA ASP A 55 -6.24 -12.71 -7.80
C ASP A 55 -4.96 -12.15 -8.46
N GLY A 56 -4.24 -11.30 -7.73
CA GLY A 56 -2.99 -10.68 -8.19
C GLY A 56 -3.17 -9.38 -8.96
N LEU A 57 -4.37 -8.79 -8.97
CA LEU A 57 -4.57 -7.43 -9.51
C LEU A 57 -4.34 -6.33 -8.47
N GLY A 58 -3.94 -6.68 -7.26
CA GLY A 58 -3.60 -5.68 -6.26
C GLY A 58 -2.86 -6.22 -5.04
N LEU A 59 -2.45 -5.26 -4.21
CA LEU A 59 -1.82 -5.46 -2.92
C LEU A 59 -2.58 -4.64 -1.88
N MET A 60 -2.77 -5.21 -0.70
CA MET A 60 -3.25 -4.48 0.47
C MET A 60 -2.17 -4.55 1.55
N ASN A 61 -1.89 -3.43 2.22
CA ASN A 61 -1.05 -3.48 3.42
C ASN A 61 -1.61 -2.63 4.55
N GLU A 62 -1.47 -3.14 5.77
CA GLU A 62 -1.67 -2.40 7.01
C GLU A 62 -0.33 -2.04 7.62
N MET A 63 -0.23 -0.85 8.22
CA MET A 63 0.95 -0.33 8.91
C MET A 63 0.54 0.16 10.29
N LYS A 64 1.19 -0.36 11.34
CA LYS A 64 0.90 -0.05 12.74
C LYS A 64 2.08 0.67 13.38
N SER A 65 1.82 1.77 14.07
CA SER A 65 2.86 2.54 14.77
C SER A 65 2.29 3.18 16.04
N SER A 66 3.10 3.28 17.09
CA SER A 66 2.76 4.04 18.30
C SER A 66 3.12 5.53 18.21
N HIS A 67 3.69 5.97 17.08
CA HIS A 67 4.24 7.32 16.97
C HIS A 67 3.19 8.42 16.83
N PHE A 68 2.03 8.14 16.24
CA PHE A 68 0.93 9.11 16.07
C PHE A 68 -0.19 8.95 17.10
N GLY A 69 0.11 8.33 18.25
CA GLY A 69 -0.86 7.95 19.29
C GLY A 69 -0.82 6.44 19.54
N ASP A 70 -1.56 5.99 20.55
CA ASP A 70 -1.45 4.60 21.04
C ASP A 70 -1.91 3.55 20.02
N GLU A 71 -2.59 3.93 18.92
CA GLU A 71 -3.18 2.99 17.96
C GLU A 71 -3.23 3.54 16.52
N PHE A 72 -2.14 4.12 16.00
CA PHE A 72 -2.11 4.48 14.58
C PHE A 72 -2.10 3.23 13.71
N ILE A 73 -3.09 3.14 12.82
CA ILE A 73 -3.17 2.13 11.76
C ILE A 73 -3.37 2.87 10.45
N GLY A 74 -2.43 2.69 9.53
CA GLY A 74 -2.56 3.08 8.14
C GLY A 74 -2.87 1.87 7.27
N LEU A 75 -3.72 2.04 6.27
CA LEU A 75 -4.07 1.04 5.28
C LEU A 75 -3.77 1.62 3.90
N SER A 76 -3.19 0.81 3.02
CA SER A 76 -3.16 1.13 1.60
C SER A 76 -3.60 -0.03 0.73
N ILE A 77 -4.28 0.31 -0.36
CA ILE A 77 -4.67 -0.62 -1.42
C ILE A 77 -4.04 -0.13 -2.71
N ARG A 78 -3.22 -0.97 -3.34
CA ARG A 78 -2.66 -0.75 -4.68
C ARG A 78 -3.36 -1.65 -5.67
N ILE A 79 -3.89 -1.10 -6.75
CA ILE A 79 -4.57 -1.85 -7.82
C ILE A 79 -3.94 -1.47 -9.14
N ILE A 80 -3.72 -2.45 -10.01
CA ILE A 80 -3.23 -2.26 -11.37
C ILE A 80 -4.37 -2.40 -12.37
N ASP A 81 -4.48 -1.47 -13.32
CA ASP A 81 -5.26 -1.69 -14.53
C ASP A 81 -4.41 -2.45 -15.55
N PRO A 82 -4.71 -3.73 -15.85
CA PRO A 82 -3.89 -4.55 -16.74
C PRO A 82 -3.89 -4.07 -18.19
N LYS A 83 -4.86 -3.23 -18.60
CA LYS A 83 -4.91 -2.68 -19.96
C LYS A 83 -3.94 -1.53 -20.14
N THR A 84 -3.77 -0.71 -19.11
CA THR A 84 -2.96 0.51 -19.15
C THR A 84 -1.62 0.37 -18.44
N ASN A 85 -1.45 -0.67 -17.62
CA ASN A 85 -0.32 -0.89 -16.73
C ASN A 85 -0.13 0.28 -15.72
N ILE A 86 -1.23 0.95 -15.36
CA ILE A 86 -1.23 2.04 -14.40
C ILE A 86 -1.64 1.50 -13.03
N TRP A 87 -0.83 1.84 -12.03
CA TRP A 87 -1.11 1.58 -10.64
C TRP A 87 -1.85 2.76 -10.00
N THR A 88 -2.91 2.45 -9.26
CA THR A 88 -3.60 3.40 -8.38
C THR A 88 -3.41 2.97 -6.93
N ILE A 89 -3.14 3.93 -6.05
CA ILE A 89 -3.05 3.70 -4.61
C ILE A 89 -4.15 4.48 -3.88
N TYR A 90 -4.84 3.78 -2.99
CA TYR A 90 -5.80 4.35 -2.05
C TYR A 90 -5.20 4.26 -0.64
N TRP A 91 -5.44 5.28 0.17
CA TRP A 91 -4.93 5.38 1.54
C TRP A 91 -6.06 5.69 2.50
N ALA A 92 -6.03 5.05 3.67
CA ALA A 92 -6.88 5.39 4.82
C ALA A 92 -6.07 5.22 6.10
N ASP A 93 -6.42 5.94 7.16
CA ASP A 93 -5.79 5.74 8.47
C ASP A 93 -6.72 6.12 9.63
N THR A 94 -6.38 5.64 10.83
CA THR A 94 -7.15 5.90 12.05
C THR A 94 -7.02 7.33 12.56
N SER A 95 -6.08 8.12 12.05
CA SER A 95 -5.91 9.53 12.45
C SER A 95 -6.85 10.48 11.72
N SER A 96 -7.49 10.04 10.63
CA SER A 96 -8.44 10.83 9.85
C SER A 96 -9.52 9.92 9.22
N PRO A 97 -10.43 9.37 10.04
CA PRO A 97 -11.42 8.37 9.59
C PRO A 97 -12.51 8.93 8.66
N GLU A 98 -12.56 10.26 8.47
CA GLU A 98 -13.62 10.95 7.70
C GLU A 98 -13.17 11.47 6.32
N ASN A 99 -11.98 11.07 5.86
CA ASN A 99 -11.49 11.37 4.50
C ASN A 99 -12.07 10.44 3.44
#